data_AF-A0A9E3F2V9-F1
#
_entry.id   AF-A0A9E3F2V9-F1
#
_cell.length_a   1.000
_cell.length_b   1.000
_cell.length_c   1.000
_cell.angle_alpha   90.00
_cell.angle_beta   90.00
_cell.angle_gamma   90.00
#
_symmetry.space_group_name_H-M   'P 1'
#
loop_
_entity.id
_entity.type
_entity.pdbx_description
1 polymer ?
#
loop_
_entity_poly.entity_id
_entity_poly.type
_entity_poly.pdbx_seq_one_letter_code
_entity_poly.pdbx_strand_id
1 'polypeptide(L)'
;MLPRALHDPLHRQLADAHGLHQQDRAAGYANVFLPVAFARKYPHARREWPWQWAFPAAQLSTDPRTGTVRRHHIGEEVLQQPPR
;
A
#
# COMPACT_ATOMS: atom_id res chain seq x y z
N MET A 1 -11.86 -11.50 -16.49
CA MET A 1 -10.64 -11.34 -17.31
C MET A 1 -10.28 -9.87 -17.34
N LEU A 2 -9.01 -9.53 -17.10
CA LEU A 2 -8.52 -8.15 -17.11
C LEU A 2 -8.31 -7.68 -18.57
N PRO A 3 -8.74 -6.47 -18.97
CA PRO A 3 -8.47 -5.94 -20.30
C PRO A 3 -6.96 -5.86 -20.60
N ARG A 4 -6.56 -6.33 -21.79
CA ARG A 4 -5.14 -6.36 -22.21
C ARG A 4 -4.50 -4.97 -22.25
N ALA A 5 -5.29 -3.94 -22.55
CA ALA A 5 -4.84 -2.54 -22.50
C ALA A 5 -4.38 -2.07 -21.11
N LEU A 6 -4.80 -2.76 -20.03
CA LEU A 6 -4.43 -2.42 -18.65
C LEU A 6 -3.24 -3.22 -18.13
N HIS A 7 -2.73 -4.23 -18.85
CA HIS A 7 -1.59 -5.02 -18.38
C HIS A 7 -0.36 -4.16 -18.12
N ASP A 8 0.12 -3.44 -19.12
CA ASP A 8 1.36 -2.64 -18.99
C ASP A 8 1.21 -1.51 -17.96
N PRO A 9 0.11 -0.73 -17.94
CA PRO A 9 -0.11 0.27 -16.89
C PRO A 9 -0.12 -0.33 -15.48
N LEU A 10 -0.76 -1.49 -15.28
CA LEU A 10 -0.80 -2.14 -13.97
C LEU A 10 0.55 -2.70 -13.55
N HIS A 11 1.31 -3.29 -14.47
CA HIS A 11 2.67 -3.75 -14.17
C HIS A 11 3.57 -2.60 -13.73
N ARG A 12 3.47 -1.44 -14.40
CA ARG A 12 4.22 -0.24 -14.02
C ARG A 12 3.81 0.28 -12.64
N GLN A 13 2.51 0.39 -12.39
CA GLN A 13 1.99 0.79 -11.08
C GLN A 13 2.45 -0.14 -9.95
N LEU A 14 2.44 -1.45 -10.17
CA LEU A 14 2.92 -2.43 -9.19
C LEU A 14 4.43 -2.31 -8.96
N ALA A 15 5.22 -2.01 -10.00
CA ALA A 15 6.65 -1.77 -9.84
C ALA A 15 6.94 -0.51 -9.01
N ASP A 16 6.21 0.58 -9.26
CA ASP A 16 6.34 1.82 -8.50
C ASP A 16 5.94 1.61 -7.02
N ALA A 17 4.80 0.96 -6.78
CA ALA A 17 4.35 0.60 -5.44
C ALA A 17 5.32 -0.35 -4.72
N HIS A 18 5.95 -1.28 -5.45
CA HIS A 18 6.96 -2.18 -4.87
C HIS A 18 8.23 -1.42 -4.49
N GLY A 19 8.69 -0.47 -5.31
CA GLY A 19 9.81 0.41 -4.94
C GLY A 19 9.55 1.18 -3.65
N LEU A 20 8.33 1.70 -3.52
CA LEU A 20 7.88 2.41 -2.34
C LEU A 20 7.81 1.52 -1.09
N HIS A 21 7.31 0.28 -1.25
CA HIS A 21 7.31 -0.71 -0.18
C HIS A 21 8.73 -1.04 0.32
N GLN A 22 9.70 -1.14 -0.58
CA GLN A 22 11.09 -1.42 -0.20
C GLN A 22 11.71 -0.26 0.59
N GLN A 23 11.39 1.00 0.21
CA GLN A 23 11.81 2.18 0.96
C GLN A 23 11.23 2.17 2.38
N ASP A 24 9.93 1.90 2.53
CA ASP A 24 9.30 1.78 3.85
C ASP A 24 9.90 0.64 4.67
N ARG A 25 10.22 -0.47 4.02
CA ARG A 25 10.75 -1.65 4.69
C ARG A 25 12.13 -1.35 5.26
N ALA A 26 12.97 -0.66 4.50
CA ALA A 26 14.26 -0.17 4.97
C ALA A 26 14.11 0.85 6.12
N ALA A 27 13.08 1.70 6.08
CA ALA A 27 12.79 2.68 7.14
C ALA A 27 12.05 2.10 8.36
N GLY A 28 11.63 0.82 8.32
CA GLY A 28 10.90 0.16 9.40
C GLY A 28 9.39 0.40 9.42
N TYR A 29 8.83 1.05 8.39
CA TYR A 29 7.43 1.47 8.30
C TYR A 29 6.56 0.65 7.33
N ALA A 30 7.10 -0.41 6.71
CA ALA A 30 6.37 -1.28 5.78
C ALA A 30 5.30 -2.13 6.49
N ASN A 31 4.29 -1.50 7.05
CA ASN A 31 3.13 -2.14 7.63
C ASN A 31 1.89 -1.71 6.87
N VAL A 32 0.96 -2.64 6.70
CA VAL A 32 -0.41 -2.37 6.28
C VAL A 32 -1.37 -2.70 7.42
N PHE A 33 -2.55 -2.08 7.43
CA PHE A 33 -3.62 -2.47 8.33
C PHE A 33 -4.13 -3.87 7.95
N LEU A 34 -4.22 -4.75 8.94
CA LEU A 34 -4.87 -6.05 8.82
C LEU A 34 -5.98 -6.16 9.87
N PRO A 35 -7.16 -6.72 9.52
CA PRO A 35 -8.18 -7.06 10.50
C PRO A 35 -7.63 -7.97 11.60
N VAL A 36 -8.11 -7.83 12.84
CA VAL A 36 -7.57 -8.51 14.04
C VAL A 36 -7.44 -10.03 13.85
N ALA A 37 -8.49 -10.69 13.37
CA ALA A 37 -8.47 -12.13 13.15
C ALA A 37 -7.41 -12.55 12.11
N PHE A 38 -7.20 -11.72 11.09
CA PHE A 38 -6.22 -11.97 10.05
C PHE A 38 -4.79 -11.74 10.55
N ALA A 39 -4.57 -10.63 11.27
CA ALA A 39 -3.30 -10.30 11.90
C ALA A 39 -2.84 -11.38 12.91
N ARG A 40 -3.77 -12.03 13.61
CA ARG A 40 -3.46 -13.15 14.51
C ARG A 40 -3.04 -14.41 13.75
N LYS A 41 -3.71 -14.72 12.64
CA LYS A 41 -3.42 -15.91 11.83
C LYS A 41 -2.13 -15.75 11.01
N TYR A 42 -1.85 -14.54 10.53
CA TYR A 42 -0.68 -14.23 9.71
C TYR A 42 0.05 -12.99 10.25
N PRO A 43 0.86 -13.14 11.31
CA PRO A 43 1.48 -12.00 12.00
C PRO A 43 2.49 -11.23 11.14
N HIS A 44 3.10 -11.88 10.15
CA HIS A 44 4.09 -11.30 9.24
C HIS A 44 3.51 -10.70 7.96
N ALA A 45 2.27 -11.07 7.60
CA ALA A 45 1.60 -10.62 6.37
C ALA A 45 1.62 -9.10 6.20
N ARG A 46 1.53 -8.36 7.31
CA ARG A 46 1.52 -6.89 7.27
C ARG A 46 2.76 -6.25 6.61
N ARG A 47 3.89 -6.97 6.59
CA ARG A 47 5.17 -6.54 5.99
C ARG A 47 5.46 -7.20 4.66
N GLU A 48 4.63 -8.13 4.23
CA GLU A 48 4.83 -8.87 3.00
C GLU A 48 4.23 -8.09 1.83
N TRP A 49 4.92 -8.12 0.69
CA TRP A 49 4.52 -7.42 -0.53
C TRP A 49 3.08 -7.71 -0.99
N PRO A 50 2.60 -8.98 -1.02
CA PRO A 50 1.25 -9.30 -1.50
C PRO A 50 0.12 -8.65 -0.71
N TRP A 51 0.40 -8.13 0.50
CA TRP A 51 -0.57 -7.49 1.37
C TRP A 51 -0.54 -5.96 1.29
N GLN A 52 0.41 -5.38 0.54
CA GLN A 52 0.50 -3.94 0.39
C GLN A 52 -0.48 -3.41 -0.64
N TRP A 53 -0.79 -2.12 -0.57
CA TRP A 53 -1.65 -1.46 -1.53
C TRP A 53 -0.98 -1.35 -2.90
N ALA A 54 -1.67 -1.75 -3.96
CA ALA A 54 -1.23 -1.50 -5.34
C ALA A 54 -1.23 0.00 -5.69
N PHE A 55 -2.08 0.78 -5.02
CA PHE A 55 -2.17 2.23 -5.13
C PHE A 55 -1.94 2.87 -3.75
N PRO A 56 -0.69 2.89 -3.27
CA PRO A 56 -0.37 3.43 -1.95
C PRO A 56 -0.46 4.96 -1.95
N ALA A 57 -0.79 5.53 -0.80
CA ALA A 57 -0.68 6.97 -0.58
C ALA A 57 0.80 7.41 -0.65
N ALA A 58 1.01 8.62 -1.17
CA ALA A 58 2.34 9.22 -1.26
C ALA A 58 3.00 9.39 0.12
N GLN A 59 2.20 9.74 1.13
CA GLN A 59 2.66 9.98 2.49
C GLN A 59 2.25 8.85 3.44
N LEU A 60 3.12 8.57 4.42
CA LEU A 60 2.78 7.73 5.56
C LEU A 60 1.77 8.45 6.45
N SER A 61 0.92 7.67 7.13
CA SER A 61 -0.02 8.18 8.13
C SER A 61 0.18 7.47 9.45
N THR A 62 -0.03 8.20 10.55
CA THR A 62 0.02 7.68 11.91
C THR A 62 -1.39 7.35 12.35
N ASP A 63 -1.64 6.09 12.72
CA ASP A 63 -2.91 5.70 13.31
C ASP A 63 -3.06 6.34 14.71
N PRO A 64 -4.05 7.23 14.92
CA PRO A 64 -4.20 7.93 16.20
C PRO A 64 -4.58 7.00 17.37
N ARG A 65 -5.11 5.80 17.09
CA ARG A 65 -5.51 4.84 18.12
C ARG A 65 -4.35 3.98 18.60
N THR A 66 -3.37 3.73 17.73
CA THR A 66 -2.29 2.76 18.00
C THR A 66 -0.89 3.38 17.93
N GLY A 67 -0.76 4.63 17.47
CA GLY A 67 0.52 5.29 17.20
C GLY A 67 1.32 4.65 16.06
N THR A 68 0.77 3.66 15.36
CA THR A 68 1.48 2.93 14.32
C THR A 68 1.54 3.76 13.04
N VAL A 69 2.75 3.98 12.53
CA VAL A 69 3.00 4.59 11.23
C VAL A 69 2.88 3.52 10.14
N ARG A 70 2.07 3.78 9.11
CA ARG A 70 1.85 2.87 7.97
C ARG A 70 1.39 3.61 6.73
N ARG A 71 1.51 2.96 5.57
CA ARG A 71 0.86 3.45 4.33
C ARG A 71 -0.61 3.06 4.30
N HIS A 72 -1.39 3.99 3.78
CA HIS A 72 -2.79 3.79 3.43
C HIS A 72 -2.93 3.70 1.91
N HIS A 73 -4.12 3.34 1.43
CA HIS A 73 -4.45 3.51 0.02
C HIS A 73 -4.52 5.01 -0.31
N ILE A 74 -4.30 5.36 -1.57
CA ILE A 74 -4.56 6.70 -2.07
C ILE A 74 -6.03 7.07 -1.80
N GLY A 75 -6.27 8.25 -1.23
CA GLY A 75 -7.62 8.73 -0.96
C GLY A 75 -8.40 9.01 -2.25
N GLU A 76 -9.71 8.83 -2.22
CA GLU A 76 -10.59 9.04 -3.39
C GLU A 76 -10.47 10.45 -3.98
N GLU A 77 -10.30 11.49 -3.16
CA GLU A 77 -10.13 12.87 -3.63
C GLU A 77 -8.90 13.07 -4.51
N VAL A 78 -7.82 12.31 -4.26
CA VAL A 78 -6.58 12.40 -5.04
C VAL A 78 -6.70 11.67 -6.38
N LEU A 79 -7.53 10.61 -6.44
CA LEU A 79 -7.83 9.87 -7.66
C LEU A 79 -8.70 10.67 -8.65
N GLN A 80 -9.54 11.58 -8.14
CA GLN A 80 -10.50 12.34 -8.95
C GLN A 80 -9.93 13.65 -9.51
N GLN A 81 -8.70 14.05 -9.12
CA GLN A 81 -8.07 15.25 -9.65
C GLN A 81 -7.23 14.92 -10.89
N PRO A 82 -7.46 15.61 -12.03
CA PRO A 82 -6.57 15.47 -13.18
C PRO A 82 -5.17 15.96 -12.79
N PRO A 83 -4.09 15.34 -13.33
CA PRO A 83 -2.74 15.86 -13.14
C PRO A 83 -2.70 17.32 -13.61
N ARG A 84 -2.19 18.21 -12.75
CA ARG A 84 -1.96 19.62 -13.10
C ARG A 84 -0.80 19.78 -14.07
#